data_AF-A0A1Y5SWG5-F1
#
_entry.id   AF-A0A1Y5SWG5-F1
#
_cell.length_a   1.000
_cell.length_b   1.000
_cell.length_c   1.000
_cell.angle_alpha   90.00
_cell.angle_beta   90.00
_cell.angle_gamma   90.00
#
_symmetry.space_group_name_H-M   'P 1'
#
loop_
_entity.id
_entity.type
_entity.pdbx_description
1 polymer ?
#
loop_
_entity_poly.entity_id
_entity_poly.type
_entity_poly.pdbx_seq_one_letter_code
_entity_poly.pdbx_strand_id
1 'polypeptide(L)'
;MQICMEHWGELRRAISARGLDHLVATSGEEAAEALTRQIEGEDDPRNDFDPLMNANWAIHGQYLQDVGLGALVGQKCPLCEVEKSRAGLATNWIEGCAEDQLQQARALDLVAGVQ
;
A
#
# COMPACT_ATOMS: atom_id res chain seq x y z
N MET A 1 1.58 2.07 14.47
CA MET A 1 1.66 0.71 13.89
C MET A 1 2.55 0.82 12.67
N GLN A 2 3.43 -0.14 12.42
CA GLN A 2 4.31 -0.12 11.24
C GLN A 2 4.39 -1.53 10.67
N ILE A 3 4.32 -1.67 9.35
CA ILE A 3 4.62 -2.93 8.68
C ILE A 3 6.10 -3.28 8.94
N CYS A 4 6.38 -4.52 9.34
CA CYS A 4 7.76 -4.95 9.57
C CYS A 4 8.53 -5.09 8.24
N MET A 5 9.87 -5.07 8.29
CA MET A 5 10.69 -5.11 7.08
C MET A 5 10.44 -6.33 6.19
N GLU A 6 10.09 -7.48 6.78
CA GLU A 6 9.73 -8.70 6.06
C GLU A 6 8.49 -8.50 5.20
N HIS A 7 7.37 -8.14 5.82
CA HIS A 7 6.11 -7.88 5.13
C HIS A 7 6.18 -6.66 4.20
N TRP A 8 7.01 -5.66 4.53
CA TRP A 8 7.28 -4.53 3.63
C TRP A 8 7.95 -5.01 2.34
N GLY A 9 8.93 -5.91 2.46
CA GLY A 9 9.57 -6.55 1.32
C GLY A 9 8.62 -7.39 0.49
N GLU A 10 7.69 -8.11 1.12
CA GLU A 10 6.63 -8.84 0.43
C GLU A 10 5.67 -7.92 -0.34
N LEU A 11 5.21 -6.85 0.30
CA LEU A 11 4.36 -5.86 -0.35
C LEU A 11 5.06 -5.24 -1.56
N ARG A 12 6.33 -4.84 -1.42
CA ARG A 12 7.11 -4.30 -2.54
C ARG A 12 7.25 -5.31 -3.68
N ARG A 13 7.45 -6.60 -3.37
CA ARG A 13 7.48 -7.66 -4.40
C ARG A 13 6.12 -7.83 -5.10
N ALA A 14 5.01 -7.73 -4.36
CA ALA A 14 3.66 -7.84 -4.93
C ALA A 14 3.33 -6.65 -5.86
N ILE A 15 3.76 -5.44 -5.50
CA ILE A 15 3.69 -4.24 -6.37
C ILE A 15 4.55 -4.42 -7.62
N SER A 16 5.80 -4.89 -7.45
CA SER A 16 6.74 -5.16 -8.55
C SER A 16 6.20 -6.18 -9.54
N ALA A 17 5.61 -7.28 -9.05
CA ALA A 17 5.02 -8.33 -9.88
C ALA A 17 3.88 -7.83 -10.77
N ARG A 18 3.27 -6.68 -10.43
CA ARG A 18 2.21 -6.01 -11.21
C ARG A 18 2.75 -4.93 -12.15
N GLY A 19 4.08 -4.78 -12.24
CA GLY A 19 4.74 -3.80 -13.10
C GLY A 19 4.65 -2.37 -12.59
N LEU A 20 4.31 -2.16 -11.32
CA LEU A 20 4.06 -0.84 -10.75
C LEU A 20 5.30 -0.18 -10.12
N ASP A 21 6.47 -0.82 -10.17
CA ASP A 21 7.70 -0.31 -9.53
C ASP A 21 8.09 1.10 -9.98
N HIS A 22 7.80 1.44 -11.24
CA HIS A 22 8.14 2.73 -11.84
C HIS A 22 7.29 3.90 -11.30
N LEU A 23 6.23 3.61 -10.54
CA LEU A 23 5.36 4.58 -9.88
C LEU A 23 5.69 4.72 -8.39
N VAL A 24 6.56 3.87 -7.83
CA VAL A 24 6.93 3.93 -6.41
C VAL A 24 7.97 5.02 -6.21
N ALA A 25 7.74 5.88 -5.21
CA ALA A 25 8.70 6.93 -4.87
C ALA A 25 10.09 6.31 -4.58
N THR A 26 11.12 6.92 -5.15
CA THR A 26 12.51 6.46 -5.04
C THR A 26 13.17 6.89 -3.74
N SER A 27 12.60 7.93 -3.09
CA SER A 27 13.08 8.48 -1.84
C SER A 27 11.93 8.95 -0.93
N GLY A 28 12.22 9.12 0.36
CA GLY A 28 11.25 9.70 1.29
C GLY A 28 10.96 11.19 1.05
N GLU A 29 11.90 11.91 0.42
CA GLU A 29 11.71 13.32 0.03
C GLU A 29 10.69 13.44 -1.10
N GLU A 30 10.83 12.61 -2.14
CA GLU A 30 9.85 12.53 -3.24
C GLU A 30 8.45 12.18 -2.74
N ALA A 31 8.34 11.20 -1.83
CA ALA A 31 7.06 10.84 -1.22
C ALA A 31 6.45 12.00 -0.39
N ALA A 32 7.28 12.78 0.30
CA ALA A 32 6.83 13.93 1.09
C ALA A 32 6.39 15.11 0.20
N GLU A 33 7.07 15.34 -0.91
CA GLU A 33 6.69 16.34 -1.91
C GLU A 33 5.36 16.00 -2.58
N ALA A 34 5.16 14.74 -2.98
CA ALA A 34 3.90 14.26 -3.54
C ALA A 34 2.73 14.46 -2.55
N LEU A 35 2.95 14.15 -1.27
CA LEU A 35 1.94 14.37 -0.23
C LEU A 35 1.64 15.86 -0.03
N THR A 36 2.65 16.73 -0.10
CA THR A 36 2.46 18.18 0.00
C THR A 36 1.56 18.69 -1.13
N ARG A 37 1.82 18.29 -2.38
CA ARG A 37 0.99 18.65 -3.54
C ARG A 37 -0.47 18.19 -3.38
N GLN A 38 -0.68 16.97 -2.89
CA GLN A 38 -2.03 16.47 -2.59
C GLN A 38 -2.77 17.30 -1.53
N ILE A 39 -2.08 17.78 -0.50
CA ILE A 39 -2.67 18.63 0.54
C ILE A 39 -3.02 20.02 0.00
N GLU A 40 -2.17 20.56 -0.88
CA GLU A 40 -2.35 21.87 -1.51
C GLU A 40 -3.38 21.84 -2.67
N GLY A 41 -3.82 20.65 -3.10
CA GLY A 41 -4.74 20.46 -4.22
C GLY A 41 -4.07 20.66 -5.58
N GLU A 42 -2.75 20.49 -5.64
CA GLU A 42 -1.91 20.58 -6.84
C GLU A 42 -1.48 19.18 -7.30
N ASP A 43 -2.27 18.14 -7.00
CA ASP A 43 -1.91 16.76 -7.32
C ASP A 43 -1.96 16.46 -8.81
N ASP A 44 -0.95 15.72 -9.27
CA ASP A 44 -0.88 15.09 -10.57
C ASP A 44 -0.77 13.58 -10.38
N PRO A 45 -1.79 12.79 -10.76
CA PRO A 45 -1.75 11.34 -10.68
C PRO A 45 -0.51 10.71 -11.33
N ARG A 46 0.10 11.35 -12.33
CA ARG A 46 1.31 10.84 -12.98
C ARG A 46 2.57 10.95 -12.12
N ASN A 47 2.59 11.92 -11.20
CA ASN A 47 3.75 12.21 -10.35
C ASN A 47 3.52 11.87 -8.87
N ASP A 48 2.25 11.76 -8.46
CA ASP A 48 1.89 11.66 -7.04
C ASP A 48 1.26 10.32 -6.65
N PHE A 49 1.01 9.44 -7.62
CA PHE A 49 0.49 8.11 -7.35
C PHE A 49 1.61 7.16 -6.88
N ASP A 50 1.65 6.86 -5.59
CA ASP A 50 2.55 5.86 -5.00
C ASP A 50 1.76 4.59 -4.63
N PRO A 51 1.82 3.52 -5.44
CA PRO A 51 1.07 2.30 -5.18
C PRO A 51 1.58 1.54 -3.94
N LEU A 52 2.86 1.65 -3.60
CA LEU A 52 3.40 0.98 -2.42
C LEU A 52 2.87 1.61 -1.13
N MET A 53 2.89 2.94 -1.08
CA MET A 53 2.34 3.69 0.06
C MET A 53 0.83 3.56 0.17
N ASN A 54 0.11 3.62 -0.95
CA ASN A 54 -1.34 3.43 -0.96
C ASN A 54 -1.74 2.03 -0.48
N ALA A 55 -1.04 0.97 -0.93
CA ALA A 55 -1.30 -0.38 -0.44
C ALA A 55 -0.97 -0.52 1.06
N ASN A 56 0.09 0.12 1.54
CA ASN A 56 0.39 0.19 2.97
C ASN A 56 -0.74 0.86 3.77
N TRP A 57 -1.30 1.97 3.27
CA TRP A 57 -2.44 2.63 3.90
C TRP A 57 -3.71 1.78 3.86
N ALA A 58 -3.97 1.08 2.75
CA ALA A 58 -5.09 0.16 2.62
C ALA A 58 -5.00 -1.00 3.64
N ILE A 59 -3.81 -1.57 3.85
CA ILE A 59 -3.56 -2.59 4.87
C ILE A 59 -3.83 -2.05 6.28
N HIS A 60 -3.43 -0.82 6.58
CA HIS A 60 -3.75 -0.18 7.86
C HIS A 60 -5.26 0.09 8.02
N GLY A 61 -5.93 0.52 6.95
CA GLY A 61 -7.38 0.70 6.94
C GLY A 61 -8.12 -0.60 7.20
N GLN A 62 -7.76 -1.67 6.49
CA GLN A 62 -8.33 -3.02 6.69
C GLN A 62 -8.07 -3.53 8.11
N TYR A 63 -6.85 -3.34 8.63
CA TYR A 63 -6.53 -3.72 10.00
C TYR A 63 -7.39 -3.00 11.04
N LEU A 64 -7.60 -1.69 10.87
CA LEU A 64 -8.47 -0.90 11.74
C LEU A 64 -9.94 -1.35 11.65
N GLN A 65 -10.41 -1.74 10.47
CA GLN A 65 -11.77 -2.25 10.28
C GLN A 65 -11.97 -3.62 10.95
N ASP A 66 -11.02 -4.54 10.82
CA ASP A 66 -11.19 -5.91 11.29
C ASP A 66 -10.86 -6.09 12.78
N VAL A 67 -9.87 -5.34 13.29
CA VAL A 67 -9.40 -5.45 14.69
C VAL A 67 -9.99 -4.34 15.59
N GLY A 68 -10.50 -3.26 14.99
CA GLY A 68 -11.10 -2.14 15.72
C GLY A 68 -10.10 -1.45 16.64
N LEU A 69 -10.57 -1.00 17.81
CA LEU A 69 -9.73 -0.28 18.79
C LEU A 69 -8.56 -1.11 19.32
N GLY A 70 -8.62 -2.45 19.21
CA GLY A 70 -7.51 -3.32 19.54
C GLY A 70 -6.25 -3.05 18.69
N ALA A 71 -6.43 -2.49 17.49
CA ALA A 71 -5.33 -2.09 16.61
C ALA A 71 -4.43 -1.01 17.24
N LEU A 72 -4.98 -0.19 18.13
CA LEU A 72 -4.24 0.89 18.80
C LEU A 72 -3.37 0.40 19.96
N VAL A 73 -3.53 -0.88 20.37
CA VAL A 73 -2.83 -1.45 21.51
C VAL A 73 -1.49 -2.04 21.08
N GLY A 74 -0.43 -1.27 21.34
CA GLY A 74 0.96 -1.64 21.03
C GLY A 74 1.38 -1.28 19.60
N GLN A 75 2.70 -1.24 19.37
CA GLN A 75 3.26 -0.95 18.05
C GLN A 75 3.59 -2.25 17.31
N LYS A 76 2.55 -2.98 16.92
CA LYS A 76 2.72 -4.25 16.19
C LYS A 76 2.52 -4.05 14.69
N CYS A 77 3.12 -4.94 13.91
CA CYS A 77 2.85 -5.05 12.49
C CYS A 77 1.45 -5.63 12.29
N PRO A 78 0.56 -4.97 11.52
CA PRO A 78 -0.81 -5.43 11.31
C PRO A 78 -0.84 -6.84 10.69
N LEU A 79 0.04 -7.09 9.72
CA LEU A 79 0.15 -8.36 9.00
C LEU A 79 0.62 -9.50 9.92
N CYS A 80 1.60 -9.26 10.80
CA CYS A 80 2.00 -10.24 11.80
C CYS A 80 0.86 -10.59 12.78
N GLU A 81 0.00 -9.62 13.12
CA GLU A 81 -1.10 -9.86 14.05
C GLU A 81 -2.23 -10.66 13.41
N VAL A 82 -2.61 -10.33 12.17
CA VAL A 82 -3.69 -11.06 11.49
C VAL A 82 -3.25 -12.46 11.05
N GLU A 83 -1.97 -12.68 10.79
CA GLU A 83 -1.44 -14.02 10.51
C GLU A 83 -1.61 -14.96 11.72
N LYS A 84 -1.58 -14.42 12.96
CA LYS A 84 -1.84 -15.20 14.18
C LYS A 84 -3.30 -15.64 14.30
N SER A 85 -4.23 -14.87 13.74
CA SER A 85 -5.65 -15.22 13.78
C SER A 85 -6.02 -16.19 12.66
N ARG A 86 -5.39 -16.07 11.49
CA ARG A 86 -5.61 -16.97 10.36
C ARG A 86 -4.37 -17.04 9.46
N ALA A 87 -3.85 -18.25 9.29
CA ALA A 87 -2.74 -18.50 8.37
C ALA A 87 -3.08 -18.10 6.92
N GLY A 88 -2.14 -17.45 6.26
CA GLY A 88 -2.24 -16.93 4.89
C GLY A 88 -3.03 -15.62 4.77
N LEU A 89 -3.54 -15.06 5.87
CA LEU A 89 -4.32 -13.82 5.81
C LEU A 89 -3.43 -12.62 5.48
N ALA A 90 -2.20 -12.58 5.99
CA ALA A 90 -1.25 -11.51 5.65
C ALA A 90 -0.95 -11.49 4.14
N THR A 91 -0.67 -12.65 3.55
CA THR A 91 -0.42 -12.78 2.11
C THR A 91 -1.64 -12.37 1.29
N ASN A 92 -2.85 -12.79 1.68
CA ASN A 92 -4.07 -12.40 0.98
C ASN A 92 -4.30 -10.89 1.01
N TRP A 93 -4.00 -10.22 2.12
CA TRP A 93 -4.11 -8.77 2.22
C TRP A 93 -3.07 -8.05 1.36
N ILE A 94 -1.82 -8.51 1.36
CA ILE A 94 -0.78 -7.97 0.50
C ILE A 94 -1.19 -8.07 -0.98
N GLU A 95 -1.61 -9.25 -1.42
CA GLU A 95 -1.99 -9.48 -2.81
C GLU A 95 -3.26 -8.70 -3.20
N GLY A 96 -4.25 -8.66 -2.31
CA GLY A 96 -5.49 -7.90 -2.53
C GLY A 96 -5.21 -6.40 -2.68
N CYS A 97 -4.48 -5.81 -1.72
CA CYS A 97 -4.15 -4.40 -1.78
C CYS A 97 -3.25 -4.07 -2.98
N ALA A 98 -2.29 -4.92 -3.34
CA ALA A 98 -1.48 -4.72 -4.53
C ALA A 98 -2.31 -4.79 -5.83
N GLU A 99 -3.32 -5.67 -5.89
CA GLU A 99 -4.25 -5.74 -7.02
C GLU A 99 -5.11 -4.49 -7.14
N ASP A 100 -5.64 -3.99 -6.02
CA ASP A 100 -6.41 -2.75 -6.01
C ASP A 100 -5.60 -1.58 -6.57
N GLN A 101 -4.29 -1.53 -6.27
CA GLN A 101 -3.40 -0.50 -6.82
C GLN A 101 -3.19 -0.64 -8.33
N LEU A 102 -3.12 -1.86 -8.86
CA LEU A 102 -3.07 -2.07 -10.31
C LEU A 102 -4.35 -1.59 -10.98
N GLN A 103 -5.52 -1.88 -10.40
CA GLN A 103 -6.80 -1.42 -10.92
C GLN A 103 -6.91 0.11 -10.86
N GLN A 104 -6.44 0.72 -9.78
CA GLN A 104 -6.40 2.18 -9.65
C GLN A 104 -5.44 2.82 -10.66
N ALA A 105 -4.24 2.27 -10.84
CA ALA A 105 -3.28 2.74 -11.83
C ALA A 105 -3.84 2.67 -13.25
N ARG A 106 -4.60 1.61 -13.59
CA ARG A 106 -5.31 1.50 -14.87
C ARG A 106 -6.42 2.54 -15.01
N ALA A 107 -7.21 2.76 -13.96
CA ALA A 107 -8.27 3.75 -13.96
C ALA A 107 -7.75 5.19 -14.14
N LEU A 108 -6.51 5.43 -13.70
CA LEU A 108 -5.79 6.70 -13.86
C LEU A 108 -4.95 6.79 -15.14
N ASP A 109 -5.01 5.78 -16.03
CA ASP A 109 -4.23 5.71 -17.27
C ASP A 109 -2.71 5.80 -17.06
N LEU A 110 -2.23 5.28 -15.91
CA LEU A 110 -0.80 5.24 -15.55
C LEU A 110 -0.10 3.98 -16.08
N VAL A 111 -0.87 2.93 -16.33
CA VAL A 111 -0.40 1.68 -16.93
C VAL A 111 -1.42 1.17 -17.93
N ALA A 112 -0.96 0.40 -18.92
CA ALA A 112 -1.85 -0.17 -19.93
C ALA A 112 -2.95 -1.05 -19.28
N GLY A 113 -4.20 -0.77 -19.63
CA GLY A 113 -5.30 -1.69 -19.38
C GLY A 113 -5.09 -2.97 -20.17
N VAL A 114 -5.14 -4.12 -19.49
CA VAL A 114 -5.28 -5.40 -20.22
C VAL A 114 -6.70 -5.38 -20.78
N GLN A 115 -6.81 -5.27 -22.12
CA GLN A 115 -8.07 -5.47 -22.84
C GLN A 115 -8.56 -6.91 -22.70
#